data_AF-A0A2T5JJZ0-F1
#
_entry.id   AF-A0A2T5JJZ0-F1
#
_cell.length_a   1.000
_cell.length_b   1.000
_cell.length_c   1.000
_cell.angle_alpha   90.00
_cell.angle_beta   90.00
_cell.angle_gamma   90.00
#
_symmetry.space_group_name_H-M   'P 1'
#
loop_
_entity.id
_entity.type
_entity.pdbx_description
1 polymer ?
#
loop_
_entity_poly.entity_id
_entity_poly.type
_entity_poly.pdbx_seq_one_letter_code
_entity_poly.pdbx_strand_id
1 'polypeptide(L)'
;MSRMITIRIALPSRTAWAALRLADRCLADRIEPEENQFFVTATGMELAGDATLRGHFAQLIAASPGLCDLVADELREQSLQDFDVLQLVILHDAAASLRPSDPEADSLRANQLLAG
;
A
#
# COMPACT_ATOMS: atom_id res chain seq x y z
N MET A 1 -16.09 -4.87 16.80
CA MET A 1 -14.68 -5.31 16.76
C MET A 1 -14.10 -4.66 15.53
N SER A 2 -13.12 -3.77 15.68
CA SER A 2 -12.55 -3.11 14.52
C SER A 2 -11.71 -4.11 13.71
N ARG A 3 -11.97 -4.21 12.42
CA ARG A 3 -11.34 -5.16 11.49
C ARG A 3 -10.23 -4.44 10.73
N MET A 4 -9.00 -4.69 11.16
CA MET A 4 -7.78 -4.20 10.52
C MET A 4 -7.30 -5.20 9.47
N ILE A 5 -6.93 -4.72 8.28
CA ILE A 5 -6.19 -5.49 7.27
C ILE A 5 -4.74 -5.04 7.28
N THR A 6 -3.82 -5.99 7.38
CA THR A 6 -2.39 -5.75 7.23
C THR A 6 -1.87 -6.49 6.01
N ILE A 7 -1.34 -5.75 5.05
CA ILE A 7 -0.78 -6.29 3.81
C ILE A 7 0.73 -6.04 3.84
N ARG A 8 1.52 -7.10 3.69
CA ARG A 8 2.98 -7.04 3.86
C ARG A 8 3.68 -7.41 2.57
N ILE A 9 4.70 -6.65 2.19
CA ILE A 9 5.58 -6.99 1.07
C ILE A 9 7.05 -6.79 1.44
N ALA A 10 7.90 -7.72 0.99
CA ALA A 10 9.36 -7.58 1.09
C ALA A 10 9.91 -7.05 -0.22
N LEU A 11 10.69 -5.97 -0.15
CA LEU A 11 11.28 -5.32 -1.31
C LEU A 11 12.81 -5.24 -1.18
N PRO A 12 13.55 -5.39 -2.28
CA PRO A 12 14.97 -5.09 -2.30
C PRO A 12 15.24 -3.64 -1.91
N SER A 13 16.40 -3.40 -1.30
CA SER A 13 16.78 -2.12 -0.70
C SER A 13 16.41 -0.92 -1.56
N ARG A 14 16.82 -0.91 -2.83
CA ARG A 14 16.60 0.23 -3.73
C ARG A 14 15.10 0.54 -3.91
N THR A 15 14.27 -0.48 -3.99
CA THR A 15 12.84 -0.35 -4.21
C THR A 15 12.13 0.05 -2.91
N ALA A 16 12.51 -0.54 -1.77
CA ALA A 16 12.03 -0.12 -0.45
C ALA A 16 12.32 1.36 -0.19
N TRP A 17 13.54 1.85 -0.48
CA TRP A 17 13.90 3.26 -0.35
C TRP A 17 13.16 4.18 -1.33
N ALA A 18 12.83 3.70 -2.53
CA ALA A 18 12.02 4.47 -3.48
C ALA A 18 10.57 4.62 -2.98
N ALA A 19 9.98 3.52 -2.49
CA ALA A 19 8.66 3.51 -1.90
C ALA A 19 8.60 4.40 -0.64
N LEU A 20 9.61 4.34 0.23
CA LEU A 20 9.70 5.20 1.41
C LEU A 20 9.76 6.69 1.04
N ARG A 21 10.59 7.08 0.05
CA ARG A 21 10.66 8.48 -0.41
C ARG A 21 9.36 8.97 -1.05
N LEU A 22 8.60 8.07 -1.67
CA LEU A 22 7.29 8.40 -2.21
C LEU A 22 6.27 8.58 -1.08
N ALA A 23 6.26 7.65 -0.12
CA ALA A 23 5.41 7.75 1.05
C ALA A 23 5.72 9.06 1.80
N ASP A 24 6.98 9.37 2.08
CA ASP A 24 7.40 10.57 2.81
C ASP A 24 6.94 11.88 2.15
N ARG A 25 6.80 11.87 0.82
CA ARG A 25 6.30 13.03 0.08
C ARG A 25 4.78 13.21 0.18
N CYS A 26 4.04 12.11 0.21
CA CYS A 26 2.59 12.11 -0.05
C CYS A 26 1.74 11.69 1.16
N LEU A 27 2.37 11.06 2.15
CA LEU A 27 1.76 10.32 3.26
C LEU A 27 2.56 10.51 4.56
N ALA A 28 3.33 11.60 4.68
CA ALA A 28 4.27 11.85 5.79
C ALA A 28 3.62 11.73 7.17
N ASP A 29 2.36 12.16 7.30
CA ASP A 29 1.56 12.12 8.52
C ASP A 29 1.06 10.72 8.89
N ARG A 30 1.25 9.73 8.01
CA ARG A 30 0.73 8.36 8.11
C ARG A 30 1.81 7.30 8.08
N ILE A 31 3.07 7.70 7.94
CA ILE A 31 4.20 6.78 7.92
C ILE A 31 4.67 6.55 9.34
N GLU A 32 4.82 5.27 9.66
CA GLU A 32 5.45 4.83 10.90
C GLU A 32 6.70 4.02 10.52
N PRO A 33 7.91 4.58 10.74
CA PRO A 33 9.16 3.88 10.46
C PRO A 33 9.52 2.92 11.59
N GLU A 34 10.06 1.75 11.25
CA GLU A 34 10.59 0.76 12.17
C GLU A 34 11.93 0.19 11.68
N GLU A 35 12.59 -0.64 12.50
CA GLU A 35 13.82 -1.30 12.09
C GLU A 35 13.57 -2.22 10.88
N ASN A 36 14.24 -1.93 9.76
CA ASN A 36 14.13 -2.65 8.49
C ASN A 36 12.73 -2.68 7.87
N GLN A 37 11.80 -1.81 8.28
CA GLN A 37 10.49 -1.71 7.64
C GLN A 37 9.86 -0.34 7.84
N PHE A 38 8.81 -0.05 7.10
CA PHE A 38 7.90 1.04 7.42
C PHE A 38 6.48 0.61 7.09
N PHE A 39 5.50 1.26 7.70
CA PHE A 39 4.11 1.05 7.35
C PHE A 39 3.35 2.36 7.19
N VAL A 40 2.29 2.30 6.38
CA VAL A 40 1.37 3.40 6.17
C VAL A 40 -0.05 2.94 6.45
N THR A 41 -0.80 3.76 7.20
CA THR A 41 -2.16 3.43 7.62
C THR A 41 -3.19 4.44 7.13
N ALA A 42 -4.37 3.95 6.76
CA ALA A 42 -5.56 4.76 6.53
C ALA A 42 -6.80 3.94 6.84
N THR A 43 -7.88 4.61 7.22
CA THR A 43 -9.17 3.95 7.42
C THR A 43 -9.86 3.69 6.10
N GLY A 44 -10.72 2.66 6.04
CA GLY A 44 -11.56 2.39 4.86
C GLY A 44 -12.43 3.59 4.49
N MET A 45 -12.97 4.29 5.49
CA MET A 45 -13.77 5.51 5.28
C MET A 45 -12.96 6.66 4.67
N GLU A 46 -11.72 6.87 5.13
CA GLU A 46 -10.84 7.90 4.56
C GLU A 46 -10.51 7.60 3.09
N LEU A 47 -10.18 6.35 2.77
CA LEU A 47 -9.86 5.93 1.40
C LEU A 47 -11.08 6.00 0.46
N ALA A 48 -12.28 5.75 0.98
CA ALA A 48 -13.53 5.90 0.23
C ALA A 48 -13.86 7.38 -0.02
N GLY A 49 -13.68 8.24 1.00
CA GLY A 49 -14.08 9.65 0.98
C GLY A 49 -13.07 10.61 0.36
N ASP A 50 -11.78 10.28 0.35
CA ASP A 50 -10.70 11.14 -0.14
C ASP A 50 -10.00 10.53 -1.35
N ALA A 51 -10.34 11.05 -2.54
CA ALA A 51 -9.74 10.62 -3.80
C ALA A 51 -8.24 10.94 -3.91
N THR A 52 -7.77 11.97 -3.21
CA THR A 52 -6.35 12.36 -3.21
C THR A 52 -5.55 11.36 -2.38
N LEU A 53 -6.01 11.09 -1.15
CA LEU A 53 -5.40 10.09 -0.28
C LEU A 53 -5.39 8.72 -0.95
N ARG A 54 -6.51 8.32 -1.54
CA ARG A 54 -6.61 7.08 -2.32
C ARG A 54 -5.60 7.03 -3.45
N GLY A 55 -5.44 8.12 -4.19
CA GLY A 55 -4.42 8.25 -5.24
C GLY A 55 -3.00 8.09 -4.72
N HIS A 56 -2.68 8.67 -3.56
CA HIS A 56 -1.36 8.51 -2.92
C HIS A 56 -1.10 7.06 -2.50
N PHE A 57 -2.09 6.39 -1.90
CA PHE A 57 -1.99 4.96 -1.58
C PHE A 57 -1.81 4.10 -2.84
N ALA A 58 -2.57 4.39 -3.90
CA ALA A 58 -2.45 3.69 -5.17
C ALA A 58 -1.05 3.87 -5.81
N GLN A 59 -0.46 5.06 -5.72
CA GLN A 59 0.91 5.31 -6.17
C GLN A 59 1.93 4.54 -5.33
N LEU A 60 1.75 4.47 -4.00
CA LEU A 60 2.62 3.68 -3.12
C LEU A 60 2.54 2.18 -3.43
N ILE A 61 1.34 1.67 -3.69
CA ILE A 61 1.10 0.28 -4.11
C ILE A 61 1.81 0.00 -5.43
N ALA A 62 1.67 0.87 -6.42
CA ALA A 62 2.33 0.73 -7.72
C ALA A 62 3.87 0.84 -7.63
N ALA A 63 4.39 1.65 -6.71
CA ALA A 63 5.82 1.76 -6.46
C ALA A 63 6.42 0.55 -5.72
N SER A 64 5.57 -0.39 -5.30
CA SER A 64 5.92 -1.59 -4.54
C SER A 64 5.55 -2.84 -5.36
N PRO A 65 6.42 -3.32 -6.27
CA PRO A 65 6.07 -4.38 -7.23
C PRO A 65 5.52 -5.64 -6.58
N GLY A 66 4.32 -6.05 -6.99
CA GLY A 66 3.60 -7.19 -6.43
C GLY A 66 2.65 -6.85 -5.27
N LEU A 67 2.68 -5.63 -4.72
CA LEU A 67 1.78 -5.23 -3.65
C LEU A 67 0.34 -5.10 -4.15
N CYS A 68 0.12 -4.69 -5.40
CA CYS A 68 -1.22 -4.60 -5.99
C CYS A 68 -1.95 -5.95 -6.01
N ASP A 69 -1.23 -7.03 -6.35
CA ASP A 69 -1.79 -8.39 -6.32
C ASP A 69 -2.12 -8.83 -4.89
N LEU A 70 -1.23 -8.55 -3.93
CA LEU A 70 -1.49 -8.85 -2.52
C LEU A 70 -2.71 -8.10 -1.99
N VAL A 71 -2.88 -6.84 -2.40
CA VAL A 71 -4.08 -6.04 -2.08
C VAL A 71 -5.33 -6.66 -2.67
N ALA A 72 -5.30 -7.08 -3.93
CA ALA A 72 -6.43 -7.76 -4.55
C ALA A 72 -6.76 -9.08 -3.86
N ASP A 73 -5.75 -9.88 -3.49
CA ASP A 73 -5.92 -11.19 -2.86
C ASP A 73 -6.49 -11.10 -1.43
N GLU A 74 -6.12 -10.05 -0.68
CA GLU A 74 -6.61 -9.80 0.67
C GLU A 74 -8.01 -9.18 0.67
N LEU A 75 -8.28 -8.20 -0.21
CA LEU A 75 -9.60 -7.57 -0.31
C LEU A 75 -10.64 -8.52 -0.94
N ARG A 76 -10.24 -9.35 -1.92
CA ARG A 76 -11.16 -10.21 -2.68
C ARG A 76 -12.38 -9.43 -3.19
N GLU A 77 -13.58 -9.84 -2.78
CA GLU A 77 -14.87 -9.20 -3.08
C GLU A 77 -15.37 -8.30 -1.93
N GLN A 78 -14.57 -8.10 -0.88
CA GLN A 78 -14.94 -7.27 0.27
C GLN A 78 -14.64 -5.81 -0.02
N SER A 79 -15.58 -4.92 0.32
CA SER A 79 -15.38 -3.50 0.15
C SER A 79 -14.41 -2.99 1.22
N LEU A 80 -13.58 -2.01 0.88
CA LEU A 80 -12.75 -1.34 1.89
C LEU A 80 -13.55 -0.69 3.01
N GLN A 81 -14.82 -0.38 2.76
CA GLN A 81 -15.75 0.14 3.78
C GLN A 81 -16.08 -0.91 4.86
N ASP A 82 -15.85 -2.20 4.60
CA ASP A 82 -16.04 -3.28 5.57
C ASP A 82 -14.90 -3.38 6.59
N PHE A 83 -13.87 -2.53 6.45
CA PHE A 83 -12.67 -2.55 7.28
C PHE A 83 -12.41 -1.19 7.92
N ASP A 84 -12.02 -1.21 9.19
CA ASP A 84 -11.72 0.00 9.94
C ASP A 84 -10.38 0.60 9.52
N VAL A 85 -9.37 -0.23 9.24
CA VAL A 85 -8.00 0.21 8.95
C VAL A 85 -7.35 -0.68 7.90
N LEU A 86 -6.76 -0.06 6.88
CA LEU A 86 -5.79 -0.65 5.95
C LEU A 86 -4.37 -0.25 6.40
N GLN A 87 -3.52 -1.24 6.61
CA GLN A 87 -2.08 -1.06 6.87
C GLN A 87 -1.28 -1.72 5.76
N LEU A 88 -0.46 -0.92 5.07
CA LEU A 88 0.53 -1.41 4.11
C LEU A 88 1.90 -1.45 4.79
N VAL A 89 2.53 -2.61 4.86
CA VAL A 89 3.85 -2.80 5.48
C VAL A 89 4.86 -3.15 4.40
N ILE A 90 5.91 -2.35 4.31
CA ILE A 90 7.00 -2.55 3.36
C ILE A 90 8.26 -2.92 4.13
N LEU A 91 8.71 -4.15 3.95
CA LEU A 91 9.90 -4.72 4.55
C LEU A 91 11.09 -4.45 3.65
N HIS A 92 12.18 -3.99 4.23
CA HIS A 92 13.47 -3.92 3.59
C HIS A 92 14.16 -5.28 3.70
N ASP A 93 14.19 -6.03 2.59
CA ASP A 93 14.89 -7.30 2.49
C ASP A 93 15.80 -7.29 1.27
N ALA A 94 17.12 -7.28 1.49
CA ALA A 94 18.11 -7.26 0.42
C ALA A 94 18.09 -8.52 -0.47
N ALA A 95 17.54 -9.63 0.00
CA ALA A 95 17.39 -10.88 -0.73
C ALA A 95 16.05 -10.99 -1.48
N ALA A 96 15.12 -10.04 -1.29
CA ALA A 96 13.83 -10.07 -1.95
C ALA A 96 13.99 -9.95 -3.48
N SER A 97 13.21 -10.75 -4.19
CA SER A 97 13.14 -10.70 -5.65
C SER A 97 12.00 -9.78 -6.07
N LEU A 98 12.25 -8.92 -7.05
CA LEU A 98 11.21 -8.10 -7.65
C LEU A 98 10.28 -8.96 -8.49
N ARG A 99 8.98 -8.79 -8.27
CA ARG A 99 7.97 -9.26 -9.22
C ARG A 99 7.90 -8.28 -10.39
N PRO A 100 7.68 -8.75 -11.62
CA PRO A 100 7.34 -7.86 -12.72
C PRO A 100 6.05 -7.11 -12.38
N SER A 101 6.05 -5.80 -12.55
CA SER A 101 4.86 -4.96 -12.43
C SER A 101 4.86 -3.87 -13.50
N ASP A 102 3.66 -3.44 -13.88
CA ASP A 102 3.45 -2.24 -14.68
C ASP A 102 2.92 -1.16 -13.73
N PRO A 103 3.73 -0.16 -13.35
CA PRO A 103 3.33 0.84 -12.36
C PRO A 103 2.08 1.65 -12.74
N GLU A 104 1.84 1.90 -14.03
CA GLU A 104 0.67 2.66 -14.46
C GLU A 104 -0.59 1.80 -14.33
N ALA A 105 -0.52 0.54 -14.79
CA ALA A 105 -1.62 -0.40 -14.66
C ALA A 105 -1.91 -0.72 -13.18
N ASP A 106 -0.87 -0.94 -12.37
CA ASP A 106 -0.98 -1.22 -10.94
C ASP A 106 -1.56 -0.02 -10.19
N SER A 107 -1.20 1.22 -10.57
CA SER A 107 -1.77 2.41 -9.93
C SER A 107 -3.25 2.55 -10.23
N LEU A 108 -3.66 2.34 -11.48
CA LEU A 108 -5.08 2.37 -11.86
C LEU A 108 -5.87 1.27 -11.14
N ARG A 109 -5.35 0.05 -11.13
CA ARG A 109 -5.97 -1.10 -10.47
C ARG A 109 -6.04 -0.91 -8.96
N ALA A 110 -4.96 -0.46 -8.32
CA ALA A 110 -4.97 -0.16 -6.90
C ALA A 110 -5.98 0.93 -6.57
N ASN A 111 -6.07 2.01 -7.35
CA ASN A 111 -7.07 3.05 -7.12
C ASN A 111 -8.51 2.53 -7.25
N GLN A 112 -8.77 1.59 -8.15
CA GLN A 112 -10.08 0.94 -8.28
C GLN A 112 -10.39 0.03 -7.08
N LEU A 113 -9.44 -0.84 -6.70
CA LEU A 113 -9.57 -1.69 -5.51
C LEU A 113 -9.81 -0.85 -4.26
N LEU A 114 -9.11 0.29 -4.15
CA LEU A 114 -9.22 1.19 -3.01
C LEU A 114 -10.52 2.00 -2.95
N ALA A 115 -11.23 2.13 -4.08
CA ALA A 115 -12.47 2.89 -4.15
C ALA A 115 -13.67 2.09 -3.61
N GLY A 116 -13.57 0.76 -3.59
CA GLY A 116 -14.67 -0.15 -3.23
C GLY A 116 -15.61 -0.38 -4.40
#